data_AF-A0A842SAD2-F1
#
_entry.id   AF-A0A842SAD2-F1
#
_cell.length_a   1.000
_cell.length_b   1.000
_cell.length_c   1.000
_cell.angle_alpha   90.00
_cell.angle_beta   90.00
_cell.angle_gamma   90.00
#
_symmetry.space_group_name_H-M   'P 1'
#
loop_
_entity.id
_entity.type
_entity.pdbx_description
1 polymer ?
#
loop_
_entity_poly.entity_id
_entity_poly.type
_entity_poly.pdbx_seq_one_letter_code
_entity_poly.pdbx_strand_id
1 'polypeptide(L)'
;MKLNISKKKDKEQEHRKDKISPENYFTVSDGQIIKSPEELKIILAYMEQETFKKHVNEDKNDFSDWIRNVFNDKELSENLKTKKTKKEMVEYLRNYYKKKSKENIDRFDKKKESVYEKKIDLNQEKKYSGQEMHNLSGAFKFRLEKTRDKISEFRKKGHDTKICELYMMQIPAKIKMFETIRTERELLKIIHLFFYVEQELNYIKNEDEKTDDQNQKNKNKRVAENIEKNSLPHKKKEEIKND
;
A
#
# COMPACT_ATOMS: atom_id res chain seq x y z
N MET A 1 38.71 -33.14 0.55
CA MET A 1 37.78 -32.32 1.37
C MET A 1 36.94 -31.45 0.43
N LYS A 2 35.64 -31.73 0.30
CA LYS A 2 34.71 -30.91 -0.49
C LYS A 2 34.03 -29.93 0.46
N LEU A 3 34.31 -28.65 0.36
CA LEU A 3 33.66 -27.61 1.16
C LEU A 3 32.51 -26.96 0.37
N ASN A 4 31.33 -27.16 0.95
CA ASN A 4 29.99 -26.66 0.62
C ASN A 4 29.92 -25.21 0.12
N ILE A 5 29.54 -25.04 -1.14
CA ILE A 5 28.99 -23.81 -1.72
C ILE A 5 27.48 -24.05 -1.89
N SER A 6 26.63 -23.83 -0.87
CA SER A 6 25.16 -23.76 -1.09
C SER A 6 24.36 -23.30 0.14
N LYS A 7 24.61 -22.13 0.73
CA LYS A 7 23.70 -21.53 1.75
C LYS A 7 23.61 -19.99 1.72
N LYS A 8 23.69 -19.37 0.55
CA LYS A 8 23.74 -17.89 0.45
C LYS A 8 22.76 -17.24 -0.55
N LYS A 9 21.60 -17.86 -0.83
CA LYS A 9 20.60 -17.29 -1.76
C LYS A 9 19.23 -16.91 -1.18
N ASP A 10 18.93 -17.20 0.08
CA ASP A 10 17.56 -17.04 0.60
C ASP A 10 17.31 -15.78 1.46
N LYS A 11 18.21 -14.79 1.46
CA LYS A 11 18.08 -13.59 2.32
C LYS A 11 17.93 -12.25 1.60
N GLU A 12 17.74 -12.22 0.28
CA GLU A 12 17.75 -10.98 -0.50
C GLU A 12 16.43 -10.64 -1.21
N GLN A 13 15.31 -11.27 -0.83
CA GLN A 13 14.00 -11.08 -1.47
C GLN A 13 12.92 -10.41 -0.61
N GLU A 14 13.28 -9.65 0.43
CA GLU A 14 12.28 -8.99 1.29
C GLU A 14 12.20 -7.45 1.16
N HIS A 15 12.93 -6.82 0.22
CA HIS A 15 12.90 -5.35 0.04
C HIS A 15 13.18 -4.84 -1.39
N ARG A 16 12.33 -5.25 -2.36
CA ARG A 16 12.20 -4.54 -3.65
C ARG A 16 10.73 -4.48 -4.08
N LYS A 17 9.88 -3.89 -3.24
CA LYS A 17 8.72 -3.18 -3.78
C LYS A 17 9.28 -1.86 -4.29
N ASP A 18 9.51 -1.77 -5.60
CA ASP A 18 9.35 -0.56 -6.40
C ASP A 18 10.21 -0.62 -7.67
N LYS A 19 9.52 -0.45 -8.80
CA LYS A 19 9.98 -0.43 -10.20
C LYS A 19 10.35 -1.79 -10.79
N ILE A 20 9.31 -2.50 -11.24
CA ILE A 20 9.47 -3.34 -12.42
C ILE A 20 9.89 -2.46 -13.60
N SER A 21 10.83 -2.96 -14.40
CA SER A 21 11.36 -2.21 -15.54
C SER A 21 10.30 -2.09 -16.65
N PRO A 22 10.26 -1.01 -17.44
CA PRO A 22 9.23 -0.80 -18.47
C PRO A 22 9.07 -1.94 -19.47
N GLU A 23 10.13 -2.69 -19.77
CA GLU A 23 10.09 -3.88 -20.64
C GLU A 23 9.27 -5.03 -20.06
N ASN A 24 9.00 -5.01 -18.75
CA ASN A 24 8.19 -6.01 -18.07
C ASN A 24 6.73 -5.56 -17.85
N TYR A 25 6.34 -4.40 -18.38
CA TYR A 25 4.96 -3.95 -18.32
C TYR A 25 4.09 -4.82 -19.24
N PHE A 26 2.86 -5.08 -18.83
CA PHE A 26 1.89 -5.73 -19.71
C PHE A 26 1.25 -4.67 -20.59
N THR A 27 1.37 -4.84 -21.91
CA THR A 27 0.69 -3.97 -22.88
C THR A 27 -0.56 -4.68 -23.39
N VAL A 28 -1.71 -4.07 -23.13
CA VAL A 28 -3.00 -4.55 -23.62
C VAL A 28 -3.14 -4.16 -25.10
N SER A 29 -3.90 -4.94 -25.86
CA SER A 29 -4.09 -4.70 -27.31
C SER A 29 -4.72 -3.35 -27.69
N ASP A 30 -5.28 -2.61 -26.73
CA ASP A 30 -5.80 -1.24 -26.89
C ASP A 30 -4.76 -0.15 -26.53
N GLY A 31 -3.52 -0.54 -26.23
CA GLY A 31 -2.44 0.36 -25.85
C GLY A 31 -2.37 0.69 -24.35
N GLN A 32 -3.30 0.18 -23.53
CA GLN A 32 -3.19 0.36 -22.08
C GLN A 32 -1.98 -0.41 -21.52
N ILE A 33 -1.34 0.17 -20.51
CA ILE A 33 -0.14 -0.38 -19.88
C ILE A 33 -0.47 -0.74 -18.43
N ILE A 34 -0.14 -1.96 -18.03
CA ILE A 34 -0.33 -2.49 -16.68
C ILE A 34 1.03 -2.77 -16.03
N LYS A 35 1.27 -2.17 -14.87
CA LYS A 35 2.56 -2.22 -14.18
C LYS A 35 2.55 -3.12 -12.95
N SER A 36 1.37 -3.54 -12.49
CA SER A 36 1.23 -4.43 -11.34
C SER A 36 -0.06 -5.24 -11.41
N PRO A 37 -0.15 -6.38 -10.72
CA PRO A 37 -1.40 -7.11 -10.64
C PRO A 37 -2.49 -6.36 -9.83
N GLU A 38 -2.11 -5.40 -8.98
CA GLU A 38 -3.04 -4.45 -8.36
C GLU A 38 -3.68 -3.50 -9.39
N GLU A 39 -2.90 -2.98 -10.35
CA GLU A 39 -3.40 -2.18 -11.48
C GLU A 39 -4.26 -3.02 -12.42
N LEU A 40 -3.89 -4.29 -12.67
CA LEU A 40 -4.66 -5.22 -13.50
C LEU A 40 -6.11 -5.32 -13.02
N LYS A 41 -6.33 -5.42 -11.70
CA LYS A 41 -7.68 -5.46 -11.10
C LYS A 41 -8.52 -4.24 -11.51
N ILE A 42 -7.92 -3.06 -11.55
CA ILE A 42 -8.61 -1.81 -11.92
C ILE A 42 -8.92 -1.85 -13.41
N ILE A 43 -7.93 -2.16 -14.24
CA ILE A 43 -8.07 -2.16 -15.70
C ILE A 43 -9.09 -3.21 -16.15
N LEU A 44 -9.08 -4.42 -15.58
CA LEU A 44 -10.06 -5.47 -15.88
C LEU A 44 -11.52 -5.04 -15.62
N ALA A 45 -11.76 -4.14 -14.67
CA ALA A 45 -13.11 -3.66 -14.37
C ALA A 45 -13.68 -2.78 -15.49
N TYR A 46 -12.80 -2.07 -16.21
CA TYR A 46 -13.17 -1.14 -17.29
C TYR A 46 -12.82 -1.66 -18.69
N MET A 47 -12.04 -2.73 -18.79
CA MET A 47 -11.61 -3.33 -20.05
C MET A 47 -12.81 -3.82 -20.86
N GLU A 48 -12.84 -3.48 -22.15
CA GLU A 48 -13.86 -3.97 -23.07
C GLU A 48 -13.81 -5.50 -23.21
N GLN A 49 -14.97 -6.13 -23.43
CA GLN A 49 -15.06 -7.59 -23.48
C GLN A 49 -14.24 -8.18 -24.63
N GLU A 50 -14.21 -7.53 -25.79
CA GLU A 50 -13.47 -8.01 -26.95
C GLU A 50 -11.95 -7.89 -26.74
N THR A 51 -11.49 -6.82 -26.10
CA THR A 51 -10.08 -6.68 -25.67
C THR A 51 -9.69 -7.78 -24.69
N PHE A 52 -10.57 -8.09 -23.72
CA PHE A 52 -10.32 -9.15 -22.75
C PHE A 52 -10.17 -10.53 -23.40
N LYS A 53 -11.06 -10.88 -24.34
CA LYS A 53 -11.03 -12.18 -25.05
C LYS A 53 -9.75 -12.42 -25.84
N LYS A 54 -9.05 -11.36 -26.28
CA LYS A 54 -7.74 -11.49 -26.95
C LYS A 54 -6.65 -12.01 -26.01
N HIS A 55 -6.78 -11.76 -24.71
CA HIS A 55 -5.80 -12.13 -23.69
C HIS A 55 -6.22 -13.35 -22.87
N VAL A 56 -7.51 -13.60 -22.75
CA VAL A 56 -8.08 -14.72 -21.99
C VAL A 56 -9.09 -15.46 -22.84
N ASN A 57 -8.80 -16.73 -23.12
CA ASN A 57 -9.71 -17.64 -23.80
C ASN A 57 -9.64 -19.03 -23.14
N GLU A 58 -10.22 -20.05 -23.77
CA GLU A 58 -10.24 -21.42 -23.22
C GLU A 58 -8.83 -21.97 -23.01
N ASP A 59 -7.94 -21.73 -23.96
CA ASP A 59 -6.58 -22.28 -23.99
C ASP A 59 -5.55 -21.45 -23.21
N LYS A 60 -5.71 -20.11 -23.17
CA LYS A 60 -4.69 -19.19 -22.67
C LYS A 60 -5.21 -18.14 -21.70
N ASN A 61 -4.28 -17.60 -20.92
CA ASN A 61 -4.50 -16.50 -20.01
C ASN A 61 -3.21 -15.69 -19.87
N ASP A 62 -3.03 -14.72 -20.75
CA ASP A 62 -1.79 -13.94 -20.86
C ASP A 62 -1.49 -13.19 -19.54
N PHE A 63 -2.52 -12.79 -18.78
CA PHE A 63 -2.35 -12.12 -17.49
C PHE A 63 -1.75 -13.03 -16.43
N SER A 64 -2.21 -14.29 -16.38
CA SER A 64 -1.66 -15.31 -15.49
C SER A 64 -0.18 -15.56 -15.80
N ASP A 65 0.15 -15.72 -17.08
CA ASP A 65 1.52 -15.98 -17.51
C ASP A 65 2.45 -14.79 -17.22
N TRP A 66 1.97 -13.56 -17.45
CA TRP A 66 2.68 -12.34 -17.08
C TRP A 66 2.96 -12.27 -15.57
N ILE A 67 1.95 -12.51 -14.72
CA ILE A 67 2.12 -12.49 -13.26
C ILE A 67 3.15 -13.52 -12.81
N ARG A 68 3.08 -14.74 -13.38
CA ARG A 68 4.02 -15.82 -13.09
C ARG A 68 5.44 -15.45 -13.47
N ASN A 69 5.64 -14.89 -14.67
CA ASN A 69 6.97 -14.70 -15.23
C ASN A 69 7.64 -13.42 -14.72
N VAL A 70 6.87 -12.34 -14.50
CA VAL A 70 7.41 -11.03 -14.08
C VAL A 70 7.49 -10.88 -12.57
N PHE A 71 6.49 -11.37 -11.83
CA PHE A 71 6.41 -11.20 -10.37
C PHE A 71 6.76 -12.48 -9.61
N ASN A 72 6.92 -13.60 -10.31
CA ASN A 72 7.17 -14.91 -9.70
C ASN A 72 6.11 -15.32 -8.66
N ASP A 73 4.88 -14.77 -8.77
CA ASP A 73 3.77 -15.05 -7.85
C ASP A 73 2.95 -16.24 -8.35
N LYS A 74 3.51 -17.44 -8.13
CA LYS A 74 2.93 -18.71 -8.62
C LYS A 74 1.54 -18.98 -8.07
N GLU A 75 1.28 -18.64 -6.81
CA GLU A 75 -0.03 -18.84 -6.20
C GLU A 75 -1.09 -18.00 -6.92
N LEU A 76 -0.81 -16.70 -7.11
CA LEU A 76 -1.70 -15.79 -7.81
C LEU A 76 -1.92 -16.21 -9.26
N SER A 77 -0.86 -16.59 -9.97
CA SER A 77 -0.95 -16.98 -11.38
C SER A 77 -1.77 -18.26 -11.58
N GLU A 78 -1.49 -19.34 -10.84
CA GLU A 78 -2.18 -20.62 -11.03
C GLU A 78 -3.69 -20.50 -10.76
N ASN A 79 -4.07 -19.72 -9.75
CA ASN A 79 -5.47 -19.47 -9.48
C ASN A 79 -6.12 -18.60 -10.56
N LEU A 80 -5.43 -17.55 -11.05
CA LEU A 80 -5.94 -16.71 -12.14
C LEU A 80 -6.10 -17.47 -13.45
N LYS A 81 -5.22 -18.42 -13.74
CA LYS A 81 -5.26 -19.25 -14.94
C LYS A 81 -6.64 -19.91 -15.17
N THR A 82 -7.29 -20.30 -14.09
CA THR A 82 -8.63 -20.94 -14.11
C THR A 82 -9.79 -19.97 -14.30
N LYS A 83 -9.57 -18.66 -14.17
CA LYS A 83 -10.63 -17.65 -14.28
C LYS A 83 -10.78 -17.21 -15.72
N LYS A 84 -11.98 -17.40 -16.28
CA LYS A 84 -12.25 -17.16 -17.71
C LYS A 84 -13.12 -15.94 -17.96
N THR A 85 -13.64 -15.33 -16.90
CA THR A 85 -14.42 -14.08 -16.99
C THR A 85 -13.75 -12.93 -16.25
N LYS A 86 -13.98 -11.70 -16.73
CA LYS A 86 -13.50 -10.47 -16.07
C LYS A 86 -13.96 -10.40 -14.61
N LYS A 87 -15.23 -10.72 -14.36
CA LYS A 87 -15.83 -10.65 -13.02
C LYS A 87 -15.11 -11.57 -12.04
N GLU A 88 -14.89 -12.83 -12.42
CA GLU A 88 -14.18 -13.80 -11.59
C GLU A 88 -12.75 -13.38 -11.28
N MET A 89 -12.03 -12.87 -12.29
CA MET A 89 -10.66 -12.38 -12.10
C MET A 89 -10.61 -11.19 -11.14
N VAL A 90 -11.46 -10.18 -11.34
CA VAL A 90 -11.51 -8.98 -10.49
C VAL A 90 -11.84 -9.36 -9.05
N GLU A 91 -12.82 -10.24 -8.86
CA GLU A 91 -13.20 -10.72 -7.53
C GLU A 91 -12.07 -11.51 -6.86
N TYR A 92 -11.42 -12.41 -7.61
CA TYR A 92 -10.27 -13.17 -7.11
C TYR A 92 -9.12 -12.25 -6.71
N LEU A 93 -8.72 -11.31 -7.58
CA LEU A 93 -7.67 -10.34 -7.28
C LEU A 93 -7.99 -9.52 -6.02
N ARG A 94 -9.24 -9.03 -5.89
CA ARG A 94 -9.68 -8.29 -4.70
C ARG A 94 -9.53 -9.11 -3.43
N ASN A 95 -9.98 -10.37 -3.45
CA ASN A 95 -9.90 -11.26 -2.29
C ASN A 95 -8.45 -11.67 -1.97
N TYR A 96 -7.65 -11.94 -3.00
CA TYR A 96 -6.23 -12.27 -2.86
C TYR A 96 -5.48 -11.16 -2.12
N TYR A 97 -5.63 -9.90 -2.53
CA TYR A 97 -4.96 -8.78 -1.87
C TYR A 97 -5.51 -8.47 -0.48
N LYS A 98 -6.82 -8.66 -0.26
CA LYS A 98 -7.43 -8.53 1.08
C LYS A 98 -6.93 -9.62 2.05
N LYS A 99 -6.72 -10.84 1.55
CA LYS A 99 -6.14 -11.95 2.32
C LYS A 99 -4.66 -11.68 2.59
N LYS A 100 -3.88 -11.32 1.57
CA LYS A 100 -2.45 -11.02 1.66
C LYS A 100 -2.18 -9.84 2.61
N SER A 101 -3.02 -8.81 2.63
CA SER A 101 -2.89 -7.71 3.59
C SER A 101 -3.13 -8.18 5.03
N LYS A 102 -4.19 -8.95 5.27
CA LYS A 102 -4.49 -9.54 6.60
C LYS A 102 -3.40 -10.50 7.07
N GLU A 103 -2.91 -11.38 6.20
CA GLU A 103 -1.83 -12.31 6.52
C GLU A 103 -0.52 -11.61 6.77
N ASN A 104 -0.22 -10.53 6.04
CA ASN A 104 0.97 -9.73 6.33
C ASN A 104 0.84 -9.10 7.72
N ILE A 105 -0.32 -8.52 8.06
CA ILE A 105 -0.57 -7.99 9.42
C ILE A 105 -0.38 -9.09 10.47
N ASP A 106 -1.02 -10.26 10.30
CA ASP A 106 -0.94 -11.39 11.24
C ASP A 106 0.47 -12.00 11.34
N ARG A 107 1.20 -12.12 10.22
CA ARG A 107 2.62 -12.54 10.23
C ARG A 107 3.51 -11.49 10.87
N PHE A 108 3.25 -10.20 10.65
CA PHE A 108 3.98 -9.14 11.32
C PHE A 108 3.72 -9.18 12.82
N ASP A 109 2.48 -9.35 13.26
CA ASP A 109 2.12 -9.48 14.66
C ASP A 109 2.77 -10.71 15.29
N LYS A 110 2.70 -11.90 14.67
CA LYS A 110 3.33 -13.15 15.17
C LYS A 110 4.87 -13.14 15.12
N LYS A 111 5.48 -12.62 14.05
CA LYS A 111 6.93 -12.49 13.92
C LYS A 111 7.47 -11.45 14.88
N LYS A 112 6.71 -10.37 15.16
CA LYS A 112 7.04 -9.43 16.23
C LYS A 112 6.88 -10.08 17.59
N GLU A 113 5.75 -10.71 17.91
CA GLU A 113 5.51 -11.34 19.20
C GLU A 113 6.59 -12.37 19.54
N SER A 114 6.99 -13.21 18.57
CA SER A 114 8.13 -14.13 18.75
C SER A 114 9.50 -13.44 18.87
N VAL A 115 9.71 -12.27 18.26
CA VAL A 115 10.93 -11.46 18.42
C VAL A 115 10.93 -10.71 19.77
N TYR A 116 9.78 -10.28 20.27
CA TYR A 116 9.63 -9.67 21.59
C TYR A 116 9.80 -10.72 22.69
N GLU A 117 9.23 -11.91 22.53
CA GLU A 117 9.43 -13.04 23.43
C GLU A 117 10.87 -13.56 23.42
N LYS A 118 11.59 -13.44 22.30
CA LYS A 118 13.04 -13.79 22.24
C LYS A 118 13.97 -12.72 22.80
N LYS A 119 13.59 -11.45 22.80
CA LYS A 119 14.43 -10.34 23.29
C LYS A 119 14.20 -10.01 24.75
N ILE A 120 13.02 -10.29 25.27
CA ILE A 120 12.75 -10.28 26.70
C ILE A 120 13.21 -11.65 27.20
N ASP A 121 14.43 -11.74 27.72
CA ASP A 121 14.80 -12.89 28.52
C ASP A 121 13.79 -12.98 29.68
N LEU A 122 12.88 -13.95 29.62
CA LEU A 122 11.73 -14.08 30.53
C LEU A 122 12.15 -14.13 32.02
N ASN A 123 13.44 -14.36 32.27
CA ASN A 123 14.03 -14.43 33.60
C ASN A 123 14.48 -13.07 34.17
N GLN A 124 14.44 -11.97 33.41
CA GLN A 124 14.84 -10.63 33.88
C GLN A 124 13.94 -9.50 33.34
N GLU A 125 12.63 -9.55 33.60
CA GLU A 125 11.73 -8.46 33.22
C GLU A 125 12.09 -7.17 33.98
N LYS A 126 12.54 -6.14 33.25
CA LYS A 126 12.88 -4.84 33.84
C LYS A 126 11.60 -4.20 34.42
N LYS A 127 11.63 -3.91 35.71
CA LYS A 127 10.64 -3.06 36.39
C LYS A 127 11.13 -1.61 36.42
N TYR A 128 10.22 -0.69 36.11
CA TYR A 128 10.49 0.73 36.13
C TYR A 128 10.19 1.32 37.51
N SER A 129 11.05 2.24 37.96
CA SER A 129 10.78 3.02 39.17
C SER A 129 9.53 3.88 39.01
N GLY A 130 8.98 4.37 40.13
CA GLY A 130 7.81 5.25 40.10
C GLY A 130 8.04 6.53 39.28
N GLN A 131 9.23 7.12 39.38
CA GLN A 131 9.59 8.32 38.64
C GLN A 131 9.75 8.06 37.14
N GLU A 132 10.45 7.00 36.75
CA GLU A 132 10.61 6.62 35.33
C GLU A 132 9.25 6.34 34.69
N MET A 133 8.39 5.60 35.40
CA MET A 133 7.03 5.32 34.96
C MET A 133 6.24 6.61 34.76
N HIS A 134 6.28 7.54 35.72
CA HIS A 134 5.57 8.81 35.61
C HIS A 134 6.03 9.62 34.39
N ASN A 135 7.34 9.71 34.17
CA ASN A 135 7.94 10.39 33.03
C ASN A 135 7.50 9.75 31.69
N LEU A 136 7.58 8.42 31.59
CA LEU A 136 7.18 7.68 30.39
C LEU A 136 5.68 7.81 30.12
N SER A 137 4.83 7.67 31.15
CA SER A 137 3.39 7.85 31.01
C SER A 137 3.04 9.26 30.54
N GLY A 138 3.68 10.29 31.13
CA GLY A 138 3.54 11.68 30.68
C GLY A 138 3.89 11.85 29.20
N ALA A 139 5.03 11.30 28.77
CA ALA A 139 5.45 11.33 27.37
C ALA A 139 4.45 10.62 26.44
N PHE A 140 3.90 9.47 26.84
CA PHE A 140 2.88 8.78 26.04
C PHE A 140 1.57 9.55 25.95
N LYS A 141 1.10 10.15 27.04
CA LYS A 141 -0.10 11.00 27.02
C LYS A 141 0.08 12.19 26.10
N PHE A 142 1.25 12.84 26.15
CA PHE A 142 1.57 13.93 25.23
C PHE A 142 1.60 13.47 23.76
N ARG A 143 2.26 12.34 23.47
CA ARG A 143 2.29 11.76 22.11
C ARG A 143 0.89 11.36 21.64
N LEU A 144 0.04 10.85 22.53
CA LEU A 144 -1.35 10.51 22.24
C LEU A 144 -2.12 11.71 21.73
N GLU A 145 -2.07 12.85 22.43
CA GLU A 145 -2.74 14.08 22.01
C GLU A 145 -2.22 14.57 20.65
N LYS A 146 -0.89 14.64 20.46
CA LYS A 146 -0.31 15.01 19.17
C LYS A 146 -0.73 14.10 18.02
N THR A 147 -0.92 12.81 18.29
CA THR A 147 -1.36 11.85 17.28
C THR A 147 -2.85 12.00 16.96
N ARG A 148 -3.68 12.33 17.96
CA ARG A 148 -5.10 12.67 17.76
C ARG A 148 -5.27 13.90 16.88
N ASP A 149 -4.47 14.94 17.10
CA ASP A 149 -4.48 16.16 16.28
C ASP A 149 -4.22 15.83 14.81
N LYS A 150 -3.17 15.05 14.53
CA LYS A 150 -2.84 14.59 13.16
C LYS A 150 -3.97 13.79 12.52
N ILE A 151 -4.56 12.85 13.25
CA ILE A 151 -5.71 12.06 12.76
C ILE A 151 -6.87 12.99 12.40
N SER A 152 -7.15 13.97 13.26
CA SER A 152 -8.21 14.96 13.02
C SER A 152 -7.95 15.80 11.76
N GLU A 153 -6.70 16.20 11.51
CA GLU A 153 -6.30 16.90 10.28
C GLU A 153 -6.58 16.07 9.03
N PHE A 154 -6.15 14.81 8.99
CA PHE A 154 -6.44 13.90 7.85
C PHE A 154 -7.93 13.67 7.66
N ARG A 155 -8.69 13.54 8.75
CA ARG A 155 -10.15 13.40 8.68
C ARG A 155 -10.83 14.64 8.10
N LYS A 156 -10.38 15.86 8.47
CA LYS A 156 -10.90 17.11 7.90
C LYS A 156 -10.63 17.23 6.40
N LYS A 157 -9.54 16.64 5.90
CA LYS A 157 -9.24 16.52 4.48
C LYS A 157 -10.05 15.43 3.75
N GLY A 158 -10.83 14.63 4.48
CA GLY A 158 -11.69 13.58 3.91
C GLY A 158 -11.04 12.20 3.78
N HIS A 159 -9.85 11.97 4.36
CA HIS A 159 -9.26 10.65 4.39
C HIS A 159 -9.95 9.71 5.40
N ASP A 160 -9.98 8.41 5.10
CA ASP A 160 -10.45 7.40 6.04
C ASP A 160 -9.39 7.15 7.13
N THR A 161 -9.72 7.51 8.37
CA THR A 161 -8.84 7.36 9.53
C THR A 161 -9.28 6.28 10.51
N LYS A 162 -10.27 5.44 10.15
CA LYS A 162 -10.88 4.47 11.09
C LYS A 162 -9.87 3.49 11.68
N ILE A 163 -8.88 3.06 10.89
CA ILE A 163 -7.84 2.13 11.36
C ILE A 163 -6.97 2.80 12.43
N CYS A 164 -6.53 4.04 12.18
CA CYS A 164 -5.79 4.83 13.18
C CYS A 164 -6.62 5.01 14.47
N GLU A 165 -7.88 5.39 14.33
CA GLU A 165 -8.79 5.60 15.46
C GLU A 165 -8.97 4.31 16.29
N LEU A 166 -9.10 3.15 15.63
CA LEU A 166 -9.21 1.84 16.29
C LEU A 166 -8.01 1.51 17.17
N TYR A 167 -6.79 1.73 16.69
CA TYR A 167 -5.58 1.51 17.49
C TYR A 167 -5.43 2.56 18.59
N MET A 168 -5.75 3.82 18.30
CA MET A 168 -5.69 4.91 19.27
C MET A 168 -6.63 4.72 20.45
N MET A 169 -7.80 4.09 20.26
CA MET A 169 -8.74 3.78 21.35
C MET A 169 -8.14 2.83 22.40
N GLN A 170 -7.17 2.00 22.03
CA GLN A 170 -6.57 1.01 22.93
C GLN A 170 -5.44 1.60 23.80
N ILE A 171 -4.77 2.64 23.32
CA ILE A 171 -3.56 3.20 23.96
C ILE A 171 -3.83 3.70 25.40
N PRO A 172 -4.91 4.46 25.70
CA PRO A 172 -5.16 4.94 27.06
C PRO A 172 -5.26 3.82 28.10
N ALA A 173 -5.93 2.72 27.75
CA ALA A 173 -6.06 1.57 28.63
C ALA A 173 -4.69 0.91 28.88
N LYS A 174 -3.84 0.82 27.85
CA LYS A 174 -2.47 0.28 27.98
C LYS A 174 -1.56 1.18 28.80
N ILE A 175 -1.66 2.51 28.66
CA ILE A 175 -0.95 3.47 29.53
C ILE A 175 -1.33 3.24 31.00
N LYS A 176 -2.63 3.16 31.32
CA LYS A 176 -3.09 2.90 32.68
C LYS A 176 -2.61 1.55 33.23
N MET A 177 -2.57 0.52 32.38
CA MET A 177 -2.04 -0.79 32.74
C MET A 177 -0.53 -0.72 33.04
N PHE A 178 0.24 0.00 32.23
CA PHE A 178 1.67 0.24 32.48
C PHE A 178 1.91 1.04 33.77
N GLU A 179 1.09 2.05 34.08
CA GLU A 179 1.21 2.83 35.33
C GLU A 179 1.05 1.95 36.59
N THR A 180 0.20 0.92 36.48
CA THR A 180 -0.06 -0.05 37.54
C THR A 180 1.04 -1.11 37.64
N ILE A 181 1.36 -1.77 36.52
CA ILE A 181 2.21 -2.98 36.49
C ILE A 181 3.70 -2.63 36.38
N ARG A 182 4.03 -1.53 35.69
CA ARG A 182 5.38 -0.96 35.53
C ARG A 182 6.41 -1.90 34.92
N THR A 183 5.97 -2.78 34.03
CA THR A 183 6.86 -3.72 33.33
C THR A 183 7.18 -3.27 31.92
N GLU A 184 8.35 -3.68 31.44
CA GLU A 184 8.79 -3.46 30.07
C GLU A 184 7.85 -4.05 29.02
N ARG A 185 7.20 -5.17 29.33
CA ARG A 185 6.19 -5.76 28.44
C ARG A 185 5.03 -4.81 28.15
N GLU A 186 4.49 -4.14 29.18
CA GLU A 186 3.39 -3.20 28.98
C GLU A 186 3.84 -1.92 28.27
N LEU A 187 5.07 -1.46 28.55
CA LEU A 187 5.70 -0.35 27.83
C LEU A 187 5.76 -0.62 26.31
N LEU A 188 6.24 -1.80 25.93
CA LEU A 188 6.39 -2.20 24.53
C LEU A 188 5.05 -2.27 23.80
N LYS A 189 3.98 -2.74 24.47
CA LYS A 189 2.62 -2.75 23.89
C LYS A 189 2.17 -1.33 23.50
N ILE A 190 2.42 -0.34 24.37
CA ILE A 190 2.10 1.06 24.08
C ILE A 190 2.90 1.57 22.88
N ILE A 191 4.21 1.31 22.87
CA ILE A 191 5.11 1.72 21.76
C ILE A 191 4.64 1.12 20.43
N HIS A 192 4.17 -0.13 20.41
CA HIS A 192 3.69 -0.76 19.18
C HIS A 192 2.41 -0.15 18.66
N LEU A 193 1.45 0.13 19.54
CA LEU A 193 0.21 0.78 19.14
C LEU A 193 0.50 2.14 18.49
N PHE A 194 1.41 2.93 19.06
CA PHE A 194 1.86 4.18 18.43
C PHE A 194 2.53 3.95 17.08
N PHE A 195 3.42 2.97 16.99
CA PHE A 195 4.08 2.63 15.73
C PHE A 195 3.07 2.26 14.63
N TYR A 196 2.05 1.46 14.92
CA TYR A 196 1.02 1.09 13.95
C TYR A 196 0.21 2.29 13.47
N VAL A 197 -0.18 3.17 14.39
CA VAL A 197 -0.88 4.41 14.03
C VAL A 197 0.00 5.29 13.14
N GLU A 198 1.30 5.39 13.42
CA GLU A 198 2.22 6.19 12.61
C GLU A 198 2.44 5.61 11.21
N GLN A 199 2.52 4.28 11.06
CA GLN A 199 2.60 3.63 9.76
C GLN A 199 1.36 3.91 8.91
N GLU A 200 0.18 3.80 9.51
CA GLU A 200 -1.08 4.06 8.82
C GLU A 200 -1.22 5.54 8.41
N LEU A 201 -0.84 6.46 9.30
CA LEU A 201 -0.79 7.90 8.97
C LEU A 201 0.19 8.20 7.84
N ASN A 202 1.36 7.56 7.83
CA ASN A 202 2.32 7.72 6.73
C ASN A 202 1.78 7.16 5.42
N TYR A 203 1.05 6.04 5.46
CA TYR A 203 0.38 5.50 4.27
C TYR A 203 -0.65 6.50 3.72
N ILE A 204 -1.52 7.06 4.56
CA ILE A 204 -2.51 8.07 4.16
C ILE A 204 -1.81 9.29 3.55
N LYS A 205 -0.74 9.78 4.20
CA LYS A 205 0.04 10.91 3.70
C LYS A 205 0.60 10.67 2.30
N ASN A 206 1.18 9.51 2.07
CA ASN A 206 1.76 9.16 0.76
C ASN A 206 0.69 9.04 -0.34
N GLU A 207 -0.54 8.67 0.00
CA GLU A 207 -1.66 8.65 -0.95
C GLU A 207 -2.19 10.07 -1.25
N ASP A 208 -2.19 10.97 -0.26
CA ASP A 208 -2.53 12.40 -0.42
C ASP A 208 -1.56 13.06 -1.41
N GLU A 209 -0.25 12.88 -1.21
CA GLU A 209 0.80 13.46 -2.07
C GLU A 209 0.70 13.00 -3.53
N LYS A 210 0.37 11.72 -3.78
CA LYS A 210 0.16 11.21 -5.14
C LYS A 210 -1.05 11.84 -5.83
N THR A 211 -2.10 12.13 -5.07
CA THR A 211 -3.34 12.69 -5.58
C THR A 211 -3.14 14.15 -5.97
N ASP A 212 -2.42 14.91 -5.15
CA ASP A 212 -2.05 16.29 -5.44
C ASP A 212 -1.18 16.41 -6.69
N ASP A 213 -0.19 15.54 -6.85
CA ASP A 213 0.66 15.50 -8.04
C ASP A 213 -0.13 15.23 -9.33
N GLN A 214 -1.12 14.35 -9.28
CA GLN A 214 -1.99 14.06 -10.42
C GLN A 214 -2.93 15.23 -10.73
N ASN A 215 -3.50 15.86 -9.70
CA ASN A 215 -4.36 17.03 -9.87
C ASN A 215 -3.60 18.23 -10.45
N GLN A 216 -2.36 18.46 -10.01
CA GLN A 216 -1.49 19.51 -10.54
C GLN A 216 -1.13 19.27 -12.00
N LYS A 217 -0.79 18.02 -12.37
CA LYS A 217 -0.54 17.64 -13.78
C LYS A 217 -1.77 17.85 -14.66
N ASN A 218 -2.95 17.46 -14.18
CA ASN A 218 -4.21 17.65 -14.91
C ASN A 218 -4.56 19.13 -15.10
N LYS A 219 -4.34 19.96 -14.07
CA LYS A 219 -4.53 21.41 -14.16
C LYS A 219 -3.61 22.03 -15.20
N ASN A 220 -2.31 21.67 -15.17
CA ASN A 220 -1.33 22.18 -16.13
C ASN A 220 -1.66 21.76 -17.57
N LYS A 221 -2.12 20.52 -17.77
CA LYS A 221 -2.56 20.03 -19.09
C LYS A 221 -3.72 20.87 -19.65
N ARG A 222 -4.74 21.17 -18.84
CA ARG A 222 -5.87 22.02 -19.25
C ARG A 222 -5.44 23.44 -19.59
N VAL A 223 -4.49 24.00 -18.84
CA VAL A 223 -3.95 25.33 -19.13
C VAL A 223 -3.20 25.32 -20.47
N ALA A 224 -2.37 24.31 -20.73
CA ALA A 224 -1.66 24.16 -22.00
C ALA A 224 -2.63 24.02 -23.20
N GLU A 225 -3.66 23.16 -23.09
CA GLU A 225 -4.69 22.98 -24.12
C GLU A 225 -5.46 24.29 -24.43
N ASN A 226 -5.72 25.11 -23.41
CA ASN A 226 -6.38 26.41 -23.60
C ASN A 226 -5.47 27.44 -24.27
N ILE A 227 -4.16 27.44 -23.97
CA ILE A 227 -3.19 28.32 -24.63
C ILE A 227 -3.05 27.95 -26.12
N GLU A 228 -3.00 26.65 -26.43
CA GLU A 228 -2.88 26.16 -27.80
C GLU A 228 -4.13 26.51 -28.65
N LYS A 229 -5.34 26.34 -28.09
CA LYS A 229 -6.59 26.73 -28.75
C LYS A 229 -6.66 28.23 -29.03
N ASN A 230 -6.11 29.07 -28.16
CA ASN A 230 -6.11 30.53 -28.31
C ASN A 230 -4.92 31.07 -29.13
N SER A 231 -3.91 30.24 -29.42
CA SER A 231 -2.73 30.63 -30.21
C SER A 231 -2.83 30.24 -31.69
N LEU A 232 -3.91 29.58 -32.11
CA LEU A 232 -4.18 29.30 -33.52
C LEU A 232 -4.51 30.62 -34.24
N PRO A 233 -3.68 31.06 -35.20
CA PRO A 233 -3.92 32.30 -35.91
C PRO A 233 -5.20 32.15 -36.74
N HIS A 234 -6.12 33.13 -36.62
CA HIS A 234 -7.21 33.35 -37.56
C HIS A 234 -6.63 33.60 -38.97
N LYS A 235 -6.21 32.55 -39.68
CA LYS A 235 -5.90 32.62 -41.09
C LYS A 235 -7.14 32.24 -41.90
N LYS A 236 -7.55 33.23 -42.70
CA LYS A 236 -8.42 33.17 -43.88
C LYS A 236 -9.94 33.25 -43.66
N LYS A 237 -10.43 34.49 -43.73
CA LYS A 237 -11.63 34.87 -44.51
C LYS A 237 -11.33 36.14 -45.31
N GLU A 238 -10.39 36.07 -46.25
CA GLU A 238 -10.24 37.08 -47.31
C GLU A 238 -10.02 36.34 -48.63
N GLU A 239 -11.14 36.05 -49.29
CA GLU A 239 -11.33 35.55 -50.67
C GLU A 239 -12.85 35.25 -50.66
N ILE A 240 -13.75 36.04 -51.23
CA ILE A 240 -13.92 36.37 -52.65
C ILE A 240 -14.89 37.57 -52.71
N LYS A 241 -14.46 38.71 -53.24
CA LYS A 241 -15.30 39.69 -53.95
C LYS A 241 -14.40 40.49 -54.87
N ASN A 242 -14.27 40.05 -56.12
CA ASN A 242 -13.90 40.91 -57.25
C ASN A 242 -14.87 40.56 -58.37
N ASP A 243 -15.82 41.47 -58.57
CA ASP A 243 -16.50 41.73 -59.85
C ASP A 243 -15.55 42.55 -60.76
#